data_AF-A0A7V9KNX3-F1
#
_entry.id   AF-A0A7V9KNX3-F1
#
_cell.length_a   1.000
_cell.length_b   1.000
_cell.length_c   1.000
_cell.angle_alpha   90.00
_cell.angle_beta   90.00
_cell.angle_gamma   90.00
#
_symmetry.space_group_name_H-M   'P 1'
#
loop_
_entity.id
_entity.type
_entity.pdbx_description
1 polymer ?
#
loop_
_entity_poly.entity_id
_entity_poly.type
_entity_poly.pdbx_seq_one_letter_code
_entity_poly.pdbx_strand_id
1 'polypeptide(L)'
;MGSIEPKDPFFSETELKRVLELWTAPEASRTLDERVSNSFYREFESDDAATQPVALPQSQKEVVTMKFCSTCHEEFAEKFSFCPVDGTPLNGFVPRDEESVTRAAAHEPAVVLPRQAAYAAAGTAAGGAAGAVAAKGEYHLTFIDDAGLTHRLIEAVKDIAHESELTWPEFKRDPFGFTKRMAVGYSKAGWRGLSQPNVATGVLSALFVVMTALLAVFWIDRVQTQRAEQAAITEEQLVDQLIDIPSEQPTPDPGTAGLNKGSGGGSKPKQEKAGGGGGGGRQEQKEASFGKTPQASLTVPQVVAPDPKPPA
;
A
#
# COMPACT_ATOMS: atom_id res chain seq x y z
N MET A 1 9.09 60.38 30.77
CA MET A 1 9.18 58.94 30.42
C MET A 1 10.20 58.33 31.37
N GLY A 2 9.73 57.71 32.45
CA GLY A 2 10.58 57.09 33.48
C GLY A 2 10.82 55.63 33.15
N SER A 3 12.10 55.24 33.10
CA SER A 3 12.54 53.86 32.90
C SER A 3 12.31 53.08 34.20
N ILE A 4 11.43 52.08 34.16
CA ILE A 4 11.21 51.14 35.25
C ILE A 4 12.22 50.01 35.04
N GLU A 5 13.36 50.08 35.74
CA GLU A 5 14.27 48.94 35.86
C GLU A 5 13.64 47.92 36.83
N PRO A 6 13.38 46.67 36.38
CA PRO A 6 12.92 45.63 37.28
C PRO A 6 14.06 45.26 38.23
N LYS A 7 13.92 45.70 39.48
CA LYS A 7 14.94 45.63 40.53
C LYS A 7 14.68 44.46 41.48
N ASP A 8 14.29 43.31 40.93
CA ASP A 8 14.22 42.08 41.69
C ASP A 8 15.26 41.10 41.13
N PRO A 9 16.31 40.77 41.90
CA PRO A 9 17.29 39.80 41.47
C PRO A 9 16.60 38.45 41.38
N PHE A 10 16.54 37.91 40.16
CA PHE A 10 16.22 36.50 39.93
C PHE A 10 17.04 35.65 40.90
N PHE A 11 16.37 34.73 41.60
CA PHE A 11 17.03 33.75 42.48
C PHE A 11 18.25 33.20 41.76
N SER A 12 19.42 33.34 42.39
CA SER A 12 20.64 32.79 41.81
C SER A 12 20.46 31.28 41.63
N GLU A 13 20.97 30.72 40.53
CA GLU A 13 20.79 29.29 40.22
C GLU A 13 21.28 28.37 41.36
N THR A 14 22.27 28.84 42.13
CA THR A 14 22.77 28.18 43.34
C THR A 14 21.78 28.20 44.50
N GLU A 15 21.00 29.26 44.64
CA GLU A 15 19.95 29.39 45.65
C GLU A 15 18.74 28.54 45.28
N LEU A 16 18.38 28.48 44.00
CA LEU A 16 17.37 27.55 43.50
C LEU A 16 17.76 26.09 43.78
N LYS A 17 19.02 25.72 43.51
CA LYS A 17 19.53 24.36 43.81
C LYS A 17 19.47 24.04 45.30
N ARG A 18 19.84 24.99 46.17
CA ARG A 18 19.71 24.81 47.63
C ARG A 18 18.27 24.66 48.08
N VAL A 19 17.34 25.42 47.49
CA VAL A 19 15.91 25.30 47.80
C VAL A 19 15.37 23.95 47.34
N LEU A 20 15.75 23.48 46.15
CA LEU A 20 15.38 22.16 45.61
C LEU A 20 15.97 21.01 46.43
N GLU A 21 17.22 21.09 46.87
CA GLU A 21 17.84 20.07 47.74
C GLU A 21 17.21 20.04 49.14
N LEU A 22 16.76 21.19 49.64
CA LEU A 22 16.05 21.28 50.92
C LEU A 22 14.59 20.85 50.80
N TRP A 23 14.04 20.81 49.58
CA TRP A 23 12.68 20.38 49.31
C TRP A 23 12.59 18.86 49.28
N THR A 24 12.41 18.26 50.46
CA THR A 24 12.01 16.86 50.54
C THR A 24 10.55 16.77 50.13
N ALA A 25 10.28 16.23 48.94
CA ALA A 25 8.93 15.98 48.49
C ALA A 25 8.21 15.12 49.56
N PRO A 26 7.05 15.56 50.08
CA PRO A 26 6.30 14.76 51.04
C PRO A 26 5.98 13.41 50.40
N GLU A 27 6.18 12.32 51.16
CA GLU A 27 5.85 10.98 50.68
C GLU A 27 4.39 10.98 50.21
N ALA A 28 4.18 10.53 48.97
CA ALA A 28 2.84 10.40 48.42
C ALA A 28 2.02 9.54 49.39
N SER A 29 0.85 10.03 49.78
CA SER A 29 -0.03 9.25 50.66
C SER A 29 -0.33 7.92 49.98
N ARG A 30 -0.14 6.79 50.68
CA ARG A 30 -0.38 5.44 50.12
C ARG A 30 -1.76 5.28 49.48
N THR A 31 -2.74 6.04 49.98
CA THR A 31 -4.11 6.08 49.46
C THR A 31 -4.22 6.73 48.08
N LEU A 32 -3.32 7.64 47.72
CA LEU A 32 -3.30 8.29 46.41
C LEU A 32 -2.64 7.38 45.38
N ASP A 33 -1.53 6.72 45.74
CA ASP A 33 -0.91 5.69 44.89
C ASP A 33 -1.88 4.53 44.63
N GLU A 34 -2.62 4.09 45.65
CA GLU A 34 -3.64 3.05 45.51
C GLU A 34 -4.83 3.49 44.64
N ARG A 35 -5.21 4.78 44.67
CA ARG A 35 -6.24 5.31 43.77
C ARG A 35 -5.75 5.42 42.33
N VAL A 36 -4.52 5.88 42.13
CA VAL A 36 -3.92 6.03 40.80
C VAL A 36 -3.70 4.65 40.16
N SER A 37 -3.22 3.68 40.93
CA SER A 37 -3.08 2.31 40.44
C SER A 37 -4.44 1.69 40.13
N ASN A 38 -5.43 1.82 41.01
CA ASN A 38 -6.77 1.29 40.76
C ASN A 38 -7.49 2.01 39.60
N SER A 39 -7.29 3.31 39.39
CA SER A 39 -7.82 4.00 38.22
C SER A 39 -7.16 3.51 36.93
N PHE A 40 -5.85 3.30 36.96
CA PHE A 40 -5.10 2.78 35.82
C PHE A 40 -5.52 1.36 35.47
N TYR A 41 -5.62 0.45 36.46
CA TYR A 41 -6.09 -0.92 36.21
C TYR A 41 -7.53 -0.94 35.71
N ARG A 42 -8.42 -0.10 36.26
CA ARG A 42 -9.81 -0.05 35.83
C ARG A 42 -9.97 0.47 34.40
N GLU A 43 -9.12 1.41 33.97
CA GLU A 43 -9.12 1.91 32.59
C GLU A 43 -8.59 0.86 31.61
N PHE A 44 -7.56 0.10 32.00
CA PHE A 44 -6.96 -0.94 31.15
C PHE A 44 -7.71 -2.28 31.14
N GLU A 45 -8.39 -2.66 32.22
CA GLU A 45 -9.13 -3.93 32.32
C GLU A 45 -10.54 -3.80 31.73
N SER A 46 -11.07 -2.58 31.57
CA SER A 46 -12.37 -2.33 30.95
C SER A 46 -12.37 -2.53 29.41
N ASP A 47 -11.21 -2.63 28.77
CA ASP A 47 -11.10 -2.83 27.32
C ASP A 47 -11.31 -4.29 26.89
N ASP A 48 -11.20 -5.26 27.82
CA ASP A 48 -11.44 -6.69 27.56
C ASP A 48 -12.89 -7.14 27.83
N ALA A 49 -13.73 -6.28 28.40
CA ALA A 49 -15.16 -6.53 28.59
C ALA A 49 -15.98 -6.22 27.32
N ALA A 50 -15.57 -6.80 26.19
CA ALA A 50 -16.13 -6.63 24.85
C ALA A 50 -17.53 -7.27 24.65
N THR A 51 -18.48 -7.12 25.58
CA THR A 51 -19.88 -7.56 25.32
C THR A 51 -20.99 -6.84 26.07
N GLN A 52 -20.73 -5.82 26.89
CA GLN A 52 -21.82 -4.96 27.37
C GLN A 52 -21.46 -3.47 27.19
N PRO A 53 -22.20 -2.74 26.33
CA PRO A 53 -22.08 -1.30 26.26
C PRO A 53 -22.74 -0.71 27.51
N VAL A 54 -22.00 -0.65 28.61
CA VAL A 54 -22.30 0.34 29.64
C VAL A 54 -21.92 1.67 29.00
N ALA A 55 -22.96 2.39 28.58
CA ALA A 55 -22.87 3.74 28.04
C ALA A 55 -22.23 4.67 29.08
N LEU A 56 -20.89 4.70 29.10
CA LEU A 56 -20.19 5.92 29.44
C LEU A 56 -20.61 6.95 28.38
N PRO A 57 -21.02 8.18 28.79
CA PRO A 57 -21.43 9.18 27.84
C PRO A 57 -20.25 9.36 26.88
N GLN A 58 -20.51 9.07 25.61
CA GLN A 58 -19.64 9.46 24.54
C GLN A 58 -19.27 10.91 24.82
N SER A 59 -18.00 11.16 25.12
CA SER A 59 -17.35 12.40 24.73
C SER A 59 -17.46 12.41 23.21
N GLN A 60 -18.66 12.78 22.75
CA GLN A 60 -18.90 13.05 21.37
C GLN A 60 -17.84 14.09 21.05
N LYS A 61 -17.24 13.88 19.90
CA LYS A 61 -16.67 14.95 19.10
C LYS A 61 -17.84 15.91 18.81
N GLU A 62 -18.28 16.61 19.86
CA GLU A 62 -19.25 17.68 19.85
C GLU A 62 -18.58 18.66 18.92
N VAL A 63 -19.12 18.75 17.72
CA VAL A 63 -18.83 19.84 16.82
C VAL A 63 -19.15 21.06 17.65
N VAL A 64 -18.12 21.64 18.27
CA VAL A 64 -18.27 22.71 19.26
C VAL A 64 -18.96 23.83 18.49
N THR A 65 -20.27 23.95 18.71
CA THR A 65 -21.07 24.96 18.08
C THR A 65 -20.61 26.28 18.67
N MET A 66 -19.72 26.97 17.94
CA MET A 66 -19.14 28.23 18.38
C MET A 66 -20.25 29.27 18.47
N LYS A 67 -20.39 29.88 19.65
CA LYS A 67 -21.31 30.99 19.88
C LYS A 67 -20.61 32.29 19.53
N PHE A 68 -21.20 33.07 18.64
CA PHE A 68 -20.66 34.36 18.24
C PHE A 68 -21.23 35.48 19.13
N CYS A 69 -20.37 36.33 19.70
CA CYS A 69 -20.81 37.50 20.44
C CYS A 69 -21.14 38.65 19.47
N SER A 70 -22.35 39.20 19.51
CA SER A 70 -22.73 40.33 18.67
C SER A 70 -22.01 41.64 19.01
N THR A 71 -21.42 41.74 20.21
CA THR A 71 -20.79 42.98 20.71
C THR A 71 -19.29 43.03 20.36
N CYS A 72 -18.54 41.98 20.70
CA CYS A 72 -17.10 41.93 20.45
C CYS A 72 -16.70 41.20 19.15
N HIS A 73 -17.64 40.54 18.47
CA HIS A 73 -17.41 39.78 17.24
C HIS A 73 -16.42 38.61 17.36
N GLU A 74 -16.24 38.07 18.56
CA GLU A 74 -15.41 36.88 18.81
C GLU A 74 -16.26 35.61 18.96
N GLU A 75 -15.66 34.47 18.60
CA GLU A 75 -16.25 33.14 18.72
C GLU A 75 -15.86 32.47 20.04
N PHE A 76 -16.86 31.98 20.76
CA PHE A 76 -16.66 31.32 22.06
C PHE A 76 -17.20 29.89 22.03
N ALA A 77 -16.52 28.99 22.75
CA ALA A 77 -17.02 27.64 22.96
C ALA A 77 -18.38 27.67 23.69
N GLU A 78 -19.24 26.69 23.41
CA GLU A 78 -20.62 26.62 23.88
C GLU A 78 -20.81 26.69 25.41
N LYS A 79 -19.75 26.35 26.17
CA LYS A 79 -19.67 26.42 27.62
C LYS A 79 -19.78 27.82 28.22
N PHE A 80 -19.65 28.88 27.42
CA PHE A 80 -19.80 30.26 27.89
C PHE A 80 -21.25 30.72 27.66
N SER A 81 -21.93 31.13 28.74
CA SER A 81 -23.26 31.78 28.69
C SER A 81 -23.16 33.30 28.53
N PHE A 82 -22.01 33.88 28.87
CA PHE A 82 -21.72 35.31 28.77
C PHE A 82 -20.37 35.52 28.09
N CYS A 83 -20.25 36.60 27.31
CA CYS A 83 -18.99 37.01 26.72
C CYS A 83 -17.99 37.39 27.83
N PRO A 84 -16.78 36.82 27.87
CA PRO A 84 -15.77 37.17 28.87
C PRO A 84 -15.25 38.61 28.75
N VAL A 85 -15.38 39.23 27.56
CA VAL A 85 -14.90 40.60 27.30
C VAL A 85 -15.91 41.62 27.85
N ASP A 86 -17.20 41.43 27.56
CA ASP A 86 -18.21 42.48 27.77
C ASP A 86 -19.38 42.06 28.69
N GLY A 87 -19.46 40.79 29.09
CA GLY A 87 -20.57 40.25 29.88
C GLY A 87 -21.91 40.13 29.13
N THR A 88 -21.94 40.41 27.82
CA THR A 88 -23.17 40.27 27.00
C THR A 88 -23.59 38.79 26.95
N PRO A 89 -24.87 38.44 27.19
CA PRO A 89 -25.33 37.06 27.10
C PRO A 89 -25.17 36.53 25.67
N LEU A 90 -24.48 35.38 25.52
CA LEU A 90 -24.35 34.69 24.26
C LEU A 90 -25.67 33.95 24.01
N ASN A 91 -26.63 34.62 23.35
CA ASN A 91 -27.92 34.01 23.02
C ASN A 91 -27.68 32.73 22.23
N GLY A 92 -27.92 31.59 22.87
CA GLY A 92 -27.98 30.31 22.19
C GLY A 92 -28.97 30.47 21.04
N PHE A 93 -28.52 30.11 19.84
CA PHE A 93 -29.37 30.05 18.67
C PHE A 93 -30.66 29.31 19.06
N VAL A 94 -31.78 30.02 19.18
CA VAL A 94 -33.08 29.40 18.99
C VAL A 94 -33.06 29.05 17.51
N PRO A 95 -33.06 27.76 17.11
CA PRO A 95 -33.13 27.41 15.71
C PRO A 95 -34.32 28.16 15.14
N ARG A 96 -34.02 29.11 14.25
CA ARG A 96 -35.01 29.87 13.53
C ARG A 96 -35.61 28.85 12.57
N ASP A 97 -36.73 28.26 12.95
CA ASP A 97 -37.55 27.47 12.04
C ASP A 97 -37.65 28.29 10.75
N GLU A 98 -37.03 27.78 9.68
CA GLU A 98 -37.17 28.34 8.36
C GLU A 98 -38.66 28.32 8.03
N GLU A 99 -39.26 29.49 8.13
CA GLU A 99 -40.63 29.76 7.71
C GLU A 99 -40.69 29.54 6.21
N SER A 100 -41.01 28.29 5.86
CA SER A 100 -41.31 27.85 4.51
C SER A 100 -42.43 28.72 3.94
N VAL A 101 -42.06 29.59 2.99
CA VAL A 101 -43.00 30.27 2.11
C VAL A 101 -43.70 29.20 1.27
N THR A 102 -44.90 28.85 1.73
CA THR A 102 -45.82 27.92 1.07
C THR A 102 -46.46 28.62 -0.13
N ARG A 103 -46.22 28.09 -1.34
CA ARG A 103 -47.17 28.26 -2.46
C ARG A 103 -48.06 27.03 -2.51
N ALA A 104 -49.34 27.28 -2.30
CA ALA A 104 -50.43 26.33 -2.19
C ALA A 104 -50.64 25.46 -3.45
N ALA A 105 -50.92 24.17 -3.24
CA ALA A 105 -52.01 23.44 -3.91
C ALA A 105 -52.26 22.06 -3.26
N ALA A 106 -53.51 21.85 -2.83
CA ALA A 106 -54.29 20.60 -2.70
C ALA A 106 -53.65 19.38 -1.98
N HIS A 107 -54.04 19.07 -0.74
CA HIS A 107 -55.24 18.32 -0.33
C HIS A 107 -55.15 16.80 -0.57
N GLU A 108 -54.74 16.04 0.47
CA GLU A 108 -55.35 14.77 0.88
C GLU A 108 -54.83 14.34 2.28
N PRO A 109 -55.68 13.76 3.18
CA PRO A 109 -55.27 13.36 4.52
C PRO A 109 -55.00 11.85 4.61
N ALA A 110 -53.81 11.45 5.06
CA ALA A 110 -53.53 10.06 5.41
C ALA A 110 -52.66 9.95 6.68
N VAL A 111 -53.35 9.66 7.77
CA VAL A 111 -53.03 8.64 8.80
C VAL A 111 -51.55 8.42 9.17
N VAL A 112 -51.27 8.80 10.41
CA VAL A 112 -50.13 8.45 11.28
C VAL A 112 -49.83 6.94 11.28
N LEU A 113 -48.55 6.57 11.13
CA LEU A 113 -47.89 5.46 11.85
C LEU A 113 -46.35 5.56 11.70
N PRO A 114 -45.56 5.30 12.77
CA PRO A 114 -44.10 5.42 12.75
C PRO A 114 -43.46 4.15 12.16
N ARG A 115 -42.65 4.31 11.11
CA ARG A 115 -41.95 3.21 10.45
C ARG A 115 -40.62 2.92 11.17
N GLN A 116 -40.69 2.11 12.23
CA GLN A 116 -39.54 1.34 12.72
C GLN A 116 -39.25 0.23 11.70
N ALA A 117 -38.12 0.33 11.00
CA ALA A 117 -37.61 -0.77 10.17
C ALA A 117 -36.72 -1.66 11.02
N ALA A 118 -37.27 -2.83 11.37
CA ALA A 118 -36.58 -3.97 11.92
C ALA A 118 -35.54 -4.52 10.94
N TYR A 119 -34.40 -4.96 11.46
CA TYR A 119 -33.51 -5.88 10.76
C TYR A 119 -33.17 -7.03 11.70
N ALA A 120 -33.96 -8.10 11.61
CA ALA A 120 -33.62 -9.40 12.16
C ALA A 120 -33.12 -10.30 11.02
N ALA A 121 -31.90 -10.77 11.21
CA ALA A 121 -31.38 -12.12 10.95
C ALA A 121 -31.73 -12.91 9.67
N ALA A 122 -30.64 -13.31 9.02
CA ALA A 122 -30.30 -14.66 8.57
C ALA A 122 -30.67 -15.13 7.14
N GLY A 123 -29.64 -15.63 6.44
CA GLY A 123 -29.76 -16.58 5.32
C GLY A 123 -28.84 -16.26 4.12
N THR A 124 -27.51 -16.40 4.23
CA THR A 124 -26.69 -17.53 3.68
C THR A 124 -26.58 -17.71 2.16
N ALA A 125 -25.31 -17.63 1.70
CA ALA A 125 -24.62 -18.42 0.66
C ALA A 125 -25.02 -18.18 -0.83
N ALA A 126 -24.14 -18.12 -1.85
CA ALA A 126 -22.72 -18.48 -1.99
C ALA A 126 -22.06 -17.80 -3.23
N GLY A 127 -20.75 -17.51 -3.12
CA GLY A 127 -19.73 -17.54 -4.19
C GLY A 127 -19.66 -16.35 -5.18
N GLY A 128 -18.57 -15.57 -5.31
CA GLY A 128 -17.19 -15.71 -4.83
C GLY A 128 -16.84 -14.69 -3.74
N ALA A 129 -16.35 -15.20 -2.60
CA ALA A 129 -16.82 -14.75 -1.28
C ALA A 129 -16.42 -13.31 -0.88
N ALA A 130 -17.43 -12.47 -0.73
CA ALA A 130 -17.37 -11.16 -0.08
C ALA A 130 -16.82 -11.25 1.36
N GLY A 131 -15.61 -10.72 1.58
CA GLY A 131 -15.11 -10.32 2.89
C GLY A 131 -15.47 -8.85 3.14
N ALA A 132 -16.65 -8.63 3.69
CA ALA A 132 -17.20 -7.32 3.98
C ALA A 132 -16.36 -6.58 5.03
N VAL A 133 -15.58 -5.59 4.59
CA VAL A 133 -15.22 -4.46 5.43
C VAL A 133 -16.45 -3.56 5.50
N ALA A 134 -17.03 -3.52 6.69
CA ALA A 134 -17.93 -2.51 7.25
C ALA A 134 -18.45 -1.41 6.31
N ALA A 135 -19.73 -1.49 5.98
CA ALA A 135 -20.48 -0.30 5.56
C ALA A 135 -20.85 0.53 6.81
N LYS A 136 -20.78 1.86 6.64
CA LYS A 136 -21.40 2.93 7.46
C LYS A 136 -20.66 3.40 8.72
N GLY A 137 -19.40 3.76 8.53
CA GLY A 137 -19.00 5.14 8.80
C GLY A 137 -18.55 5.72 7.47
N GLU A 138 -19.21 6.76 6.96
CA GLU A 138 -18.68 7.52 5.83
C GLU A 138 -17.34 8.11 6.26
N TYR A 139 -16.27 7.37 6.00
CA TYR A 139 -14.96 7.98 5.85
C TYR A 139 -15.09 8.84 4.61
N HIS A 140 -15.43 10.11 4.82
CA HIS A 140 -14.99 11.16 3.92
C HIS A 140 -13.47 11.04 3.86
N LEU A 141 -12.99 10.27 2.88
CA LEU A 141 -11.69 10.50 2.29
C LEU A 141 -11.78 11.93 1.77
N THR A 142 -11.55 12.91 2.64
CA THR A 142 -11.27 14.28 2.24
C THR A 142 -10.16 14.11 1.22
N PHE A 143 -10.53 14.38 -0.04
CA PHE A 143 -9.73 14.23 -1.23
C PHE A 143 -8.25 14.19 -0.86
N ILE A 144 -7.63 13.00 -0.99
CA ILE A 144 -6.19 12.94 -1.12
C ILE A 144 -5.91 13.85 -2.32
N ASP A 145 -5.52 15.10 -2.03
CA ASP A 145 -4.94 16.03 -3.00
C ASP A 145 -4.02 15.20 -3.90
N ASP A 146 -4.24 15.23 -5.22
CA ASP A 146 -3.59 14.38 -6.24
C ASP A 146 -2.05 14.52 -6.32
N ALA A 147 -1.43 15.18 -5.34
CA ALA A 147 -0.01 15.03 -5.05
C ALA A 147 0.27 13.55 -4.79
N GLY A 148 0.83 12.89 -5.80
CA GLY A 148 1.10 11.46 -5.80
C GLY A 148 1.71 10.99 -4.48
N LEU A 149 1.28 9.83 -3.99
CA LEU A 149 1.73 9.22 -2.74
C LEU A 149 3.25 9.30 -2.55
N THR A 150 4.00 9.19 -3.65
CA THR A 150 5.46 9.31 -3.69
C THR A 150 5.96 10.69 -3.31
N HIS A 151 5.33 11.78 -3.76
CA HIS A 151 5.73 13.15 -3.41
C HIS A 151 5.58 13.40 -1.91
N ARG A 152 4.43 13.00 -1.34
CA ARG A 152 4.18 13.12 0.10
C ARG A 152 5.12 12.25 0.92
N LEU A 153 5.41 11.04 0.44
CA LEU A 153 6.39 10.19 1.11
C LEU A 153 7.79 10.82 1.06
N ILE A 154 8.18 11.45 -0.06
CA ILE A 154 9.45 12.15 -0.18
C ILE A 154 9.50 13.39 0.72
N GLU A 155 8.44 14.19 0.81
CA GLU A 155 8.36 15.33 1.73
C GLU A 155 8.42 14.87 3.18
N ALA A 156 7.64 13.87 3.57
CA ALA A 156 7.70 13.31 4.92
C ALA A 156 9.08 12.73 5.24
N VAL A 157 9.74 12.07 4.28
CA VAL A 157 11.10 11.56 4.44
C VAL A 157 12.11 12.70 4.56
N LYS A 158 11.92 13.83 3.85
CA LYS A 158 12.77 15.01 4.00
C LYS A 158 12.61 15.66 5.38
N ASP A 159 11.38 15.75 5.88
CA ASP A 159 11.12 16.28 7.22
C ASP A 159 11.75 15.39 8.30
N ILE A 160 11.60 14.07 8.18
CA ILE A 160 12.27 13.08 9.05
C ILE A 160 13.80 13.19 8.91
N ALA A 161 14.32 13.44 7.71
CA ALA A 161 15.76 13.60 7.51
C ALA A 161 16.28 14.85 8.24
N HIS A 162 15.53 15.95 8.22
CA HIS A 162 15.88 17.16 8.94
C HIS A 162 15.82 16.95 10.47
N GLU A 163 14.83 16.20 10.95
CA GLU A 163 14.75 15.81 12.36
C GLU A 163 15.86 14.81 12.76
N SER A 164 16.33 13.99 11.81
CA SER A 164 17.45 13.09 12.01
C SER A 164 18.80 13.82 12.11
N GLU A 165 18.96 15.00 11.48
CA GLU A 165 20.15 15.82 11.64
C GLU A 165 20.33 16.31 13.08
N LEU A 166 19.23 16.54 13.81
CA LEU A 166 19.25 16.92 15.22
C LEU A 166 19.69 15.76 16.13
N THR A 167 19.38 14.52 15.76
CA THR A 167 19.77 13.32 16.53
C THR A 167 21.13 12.73 16.10
N TRP A 168 21.66 13.16 14.96
CA TRP A 168 22.94 12.71 14.41
C TRP A 168 24.14 12.86 15.35
N PRO A 169 24.28 13.95 16.14
CA PRO A 169 25.38 14.09 17.09
C PRO A 169 25.33 13.05 18.21
N GLU A 170 24.13 12.65 18.66
CA GLU A 170 23.96 11.59 19.66
C GLU A 170 24.30 10.22 19.08
N PHE A 171 23.86 9.96 17.84
CA PHE A 171 24.20 8.73 17.13
C PHE A 171 25.72 8.57 16.93
N LYS A 172 26.42 9.66 16.56
CA LYS A 172 27.89 9.64 16.44
C LYS A 172 28.61 9.40 17.76
N ARG A 173 28.06 9.85 18.88
CA ARG A 173 28.66 9.64 20.21
C ARG A 173 28.53 8.19 20.67
N ASP A 174 27.39 7.55 20.40
CA ASP A 174 27.14 6.16 20.81
C ASP A 174 26.14 5.46 19.85
N PRO A 175 26.64 4.84 18.75
CA PRO A 175 25.76 4.22 17.77
C PRO A 175 25.02 3.00 18.35
N PHE A 176 25.65 2.27 19.27
CA PHE A 176 25.09 1.06 19.85
C PHE A 176 24.06 1.39 20.95
N GLY A 177 24.31 2.38 21.79
CA GLY A 177 23.35 2.83 22.79
C GLY A 177 22.14 3.55 22.19
N PHE A 178 22.33 4.28 21.09
CA PHE A 178 21.22 4.89 20.34
C PHE A 178 20.34 3.81 19.70
N THR A 179 20.94 2.86 18.96
CA THR A 179 20.18 1.76 18.33
C THR A 179 19.47 0.89 19.34
N LYS A 180 20.07 0.60 20.51
CA LYS A 180 19.40 -0.15 21.58
C LYS A 180 18.17 0.60 22.11
N ARG A 181 18.28 1.91 22.36
CA ARG A 181 17.15 2.73 22.85
C ARG A 181 16.05 2.90 21.82
N MET A 182 16.42 3.14 20.56
CA MET A 182 15.52 3.13 19.41
C MET A 182 14.80 1.79 19.29
N ALA A 183 15.54 0.68 19.23
CA ALA A 183 14.96 -0.64 19.10
C ALA A 183 13.97 -0.95 20.23
N VAL A 184 14.31 -0.65 21.50
CA VAL A 184 13.41 -0.87 22.64
C VAL A 184 12.18 0.05 22.60
N GLY A 185 12.35 1.32 22.22
CA GLY A 185 11.23 2.27 22.10
C GLY A 185 10.26 1.90 20.98
N TYR A 186 10.79 1.69 19.78
CA TYR A 186 9.99 1.35 18.59
C TYR A 186 9.43 -0.06 18.65
N SER A 187 10.15 -1.03 19.24
CA SER A 187 9.59 -2.37 19.41
C SER A 187 8.39 -2.36 20.34
N LYS A 188 8.41 -1.62 21.45
CA LYS A 188 7.25 -1.55 22.36
C LYS A 188 6.04 -0.86 21.71
N ALA A 189 6.26 0.20 20.94
CA ALA A 189 5.20 0.88 20.19
C ALA A 189 4.67 0.02 19.03
N GLY A 190 5.57 -0.60 18.26
CA GLY A 190 5.23 -1.52 17.18
C GLY A 190 4.51 -2.77 17.68
N TRP A 191 4.89 -3.29 18.84
CA TRP A 191 4.22 -4.45 19.45
C TRP A 191 2.80 -4.13 19.89
N ARG A 192 2.53 -2.90 20.37
CA ARG A 192 1.17 -2.43 20.68
C ARG A 192 0.31 -2.26 19.42
N GLY A 193 0.90 -1.79 18.33
CA GLY A 193 0.22 -1.70 17.04
C GLY A 193 -0.09 -3.09 16.47
N LEU A 194 0.85 -4.02 16.57
CA LEU A 194 0.71 -5.40 16.11
C LEU A 194 -0.18 -6.24 17.02
N SER A 195 -0.32 -5.91 18.30
CA SER A 195 -1.21 -6.64 19.22
C SER A 195 -2.69 -6.33 19.00
N GLN A 196 -3.03 -5.36 18.14
CA GLN A 196 -4.41 -5.15 17.75
C GLN A 196 -4.89 -6.34 16.88
N PRO A 197 -5.98 -7.03 17.26
CA PRO A 197 -6.37 -8.31 16.63
C PRO A 197 -6.63 -8.20 15.12
N ASN A 198 -7.11 -7.04 14.67
CA ASN A 198 -7.37 -6.77 13.25
C ASN A 198 -6.09 -6.47 12.46
N VAL A 199 -5.07 -5.86 13.10
CA VAL A 199 -3.79 -5.54 12.45
C VAL A 199 -2.94 -6.80 12.33
N ALA A 200 -2.91 -7.64 13.37
CA ALA A 200 -2.18 -8.90 13.36
C ALA A 200 -2.60 -9.82 12.20
N THR A 201 -3.92 -9.99 12.01
CA THR A 201 -4.47 -10.81 10.93
C THR A 201 -4.15 -10.24 9.55
N GLY A 202 -4.24 -8.91 9.39
CA GLY A 202 -3.82 -8.22 8.17
C GLY A 202 -2.35 -8.45 7.84
N VAL A 203 -1.44 -8.21 8.79
CA VAL A 203 0.01 -8.39 8.62
C VAL A 203 0.36 -9.85 8.33
N LEU A 204 -0.23 -10.81 9.05
CA LEU A 204 -0.02 -12.23 8.81
C LEU A 204 -0.48 -12.65 7.42
N SER A 205 -1.65 -12.17 6.97
CA SER A 205 -2.16 -12.47 5.63
C SER A 205 -1.26 -11.89 4.54
N ALA A 206 -0.79 -10.65 4.71
CA ALA A 206 0.13 -10.01 3.75
C ALA A 206 1.46 -10.75 3.67
N LEU A 207 2.04 -11.12 4.82
CA LEU A 207 3.27 -11.92 4.88
C LEU A 207 3.07 -13.29 4.23
N PHE A 208 1.93 -13.94 4.47
CA PHE A 208 1.60 -15.21 3.83
C PHE A 208 1.55 -15.07 2.30
N VAL A 209 0.90 -14.03 1.77
CA VAL A 209 0.84 -13.78 0.32
C VAL A 209 2.23 -13.54 -0.27
N VAL A 210 3.06 -12.71 0.38
CA VAL A 210 4.43 -12.43 -0.08
C VAL A 210 5.29 -13.69 -0.05
N MET A 211 5.25 -14.45 1.05
CA MET A 211 5.99 -15.72 1.16
C MET A 211 5.55 -16.73 0.12
N THR A 212 4.24 -16.83 -0.15
CA THR A 212 3.70 -17.72 -1.18
C THR A 212 4.17 -17.30 -2.57
N ALA A 213 4.20 -15.99 -2.85
CA ALA A 213 4.71 -15.46 -4.12
C ALA A 213 6.21 -15.75 -4.31
N LEU A 214 7.04 -15.56 -3.28
CA LEU A 214 8.46 -15.87 -3.33
C LEU A 214 8.72 -17.37 -3.55
N LEU A 215 7.98 -18.23 -2.84
CA LEU A 215 8.06 -19.68 -3.03
C LEU A 215 7.61 -20.10 -4.44
N ALA A 216 6.59 -19.46 -5.00
CA ALA A 216 6.15 -19.72 -6.36
C ALA A 216 7.22 -19.35 -7.39
N VAL A 217 7.85 -18.17 -7.25
CA VAL A 217 8.95 -17.76 -8.13
C VAL A 217 10.14 -18.72 -8.03
N PHE A 218 10.53 -19.09 -6.81
CA PHE A 218 11.61 -20.06 -6.58
C PHE A 218 11.29 -21.44 -7.16
N TRP A 219 10.04 -21.90 -7.05
CA TRP A 219 9.60 -23.17 -7.61
C TRP A 219 9.61 -23.15 -9.14
N ILE A 220 9.16 -22.06 -9.76
CA ILE A 220 9.21 -21.89 -11.22
C ILE A 220 10.67 -21.91 -11.71
N ASP A 221 11.57 -21.19 -11.04
CA ASP A 221 13.00 -21.16 -11.40
C ASP A 221 13.64 -22.56 -11.29
N ARG A 222 13.32 -23.29 -10.23
CA ARG A 222 13.76 -24.68 -10.05
C ARG A 222 13.23 -25.63 -11.13
N VAL A 223 11.99 -25.46 -11.57
CA VAL A 223 11.41 -26.27 -12.65
C VAL A 223 12.03 -25.89 -14.01
N GLN A 224 12.30 -24.61 -14.24
CA GLN A 224 12.96 -24.15 -15.47
C GLN A 224 14.39 -24.68 -15.59
N THR A 225 15.16 -24.64 -14.51
CA THR A 225 16.53 -25.20 -14.48
C THR A 225 16.53 -26.69 -14.76
N GLN A 226 15.64 -27.47 -14.14
CA GLN A 226 15.51 -28.91 -14.44
C GLN A 226 15.10 -29.20 -15.89
N ARG A 227 14.20 -28.39 -16.46
CA ARG A 227 13.80 -28.53 -17.87
C ARG A 227 14.94 -28.19 -18.82
N ALA A 228 15.76 -27.19 -18.49
CA ALA A 228 16.94 -26.83 -19.27
C ALA A 228 17.98 -27.96 -19.25
N GLU A 229 18.23 -28.57 -18.09
CA GLU A 229 19.11 -29.73 -17.96
C GLU A 229 18.60 -30.94 -18.75
N GLN A 230 17.29 -31.25 -18.66
CA GLN A 230 16.70 -32.35 -19.43
C GLN A 230 16.76 -32.10 -20.94
N ALA A 231 16.53 -30.85 -21.39
CA ALA A 231 16.67 -30.48 -22.78
C ALA A 231 18.11 -30.68 -23.27
N ALA A 232 19.11 -30.27 -22.47
CA ALA A 232 20.52 -30.47 -22.79
C ALA A 232 20.88 -31.96 -22.89
N ILE A 233 20.45 -32.79 -21.93
CA ILE A 233 20.70 -34.24 -21.96
C ILE A 233 20.02 -34.90 -23.16
N THR A 234 18.78 -34.49 -23.47
CA THR A 234 18.04 -35.05 -24.62
C THR A 234 18.72 -34.69 -25.93
N GLU A 235 19.26 -33.47 -26.05
CA GLU A 235 20.01 -33.03 -27.22
C GLU A 235 21.32 -33.82 -27.38
N GLU A 236 22.07 -34.05 -26.28
CA GLU A 236 23.26 -34.92 -26.30
C GLU A 236 22.92 -36.36 -26.74
N GLN A 237 21.85 -36.96 -26.19
CA GLN A 237 21.42 -38.29 -26.60
C GLN A 237 21.00 -38.36 -28.07
N LEU A 238 20.35 -37.31 -28.58
CA LEU A 238 19.93 -37.23 -29.97
C LEU A 238 21.13 -37.07 -30.91
N VAL A 239 22.17 -36.34 -30.48
CA VAL A 239 23.46 -36.25 -31.18
C VAL A 239 24.17 -37.60 -31.19
N ASP A 240 24.23 -38.31 -30.06
CA ASP A 240 24.86 -39.64 -29.99
C ASP A 240 24.12 -40.66 -30.88
N GLN A 241 22.79 -40.63 -30.90
CA GLN A 241 22.00 -41.48 -31.82
C GLN A 241 22.21 -41.12 -33.29
N LEU A 242 22.52 -39.86 -33.62
CA LEU A 242 22.78 -39.42 -34.99
C LEU A 242 24.22 -39.72 -35.44
N ILE A 243 25.16 -39.89 -34.50
CA ILE A 243 26.57 -40.24 -34.75
C ILE A 243 26.80 -41.75 -34.79
N ASP A 244 25.81 -42.58 -34.44
CA ASP A 244 25.82 -44.02 -34.72
C ASP A 244 25.51 -44.30 -36.20
N ILE A 245 26.21 -43.61 -37.09
CA ILE A 245 26.34 -44.01 -38.50
C ILE A 245 27.23 -45.25 -38.44
N PRO A 246 26.73 -46.44 -38.80
CA PRO A 246 27.55 -47.65 -38.81
C PRO A 246 28.79 -47.38 -39.65
N SER A 247 29.93 -47.28 -38.98
CA SER A 247 31.23 -47.18 -39.63
C SER A 247 31.38 -48.45 -40.46
N GLU A 248 31.63 -48.26 -41.75
CA GLU A 248 31.74 -49.30 -42.77
C GLU A 248 30.39 -49.78 -43.34
N GLN A 249 29.79 -48.93 -44.17
CA GLN A 249 29.31 -49.49 -45.43
C GLN A 249 30.53 -50.11 -46.13
N PRO A 250 30.56 -51.44 -46.37
CA PRO A 250 31.62 -52.03 -47.17
C PRO A 250 31.66 -51.26 -48.48
N THR A 251 32.82 -50.72 -48.81
CA THR A 251 33.03 -50.00 -50.06
C THR A 251 32.54 -50.92 -51.18
N PRO A 252 31.47 -50.53 -51.91
CA PRO A 252 31.02 -51.33 -53.03
C PRO A 252 32.18 -51.41 -54.00
N ASP A 253 32.54 -52.63 -54.42
CA ASP A 253 33.50 -52.83 -55.51
C ASP A 253 33.18 -51.85 -56.65
N PRO A 254 34.19 -51.26 -57.32
CA PRO A 254 34.01 -50.28 -58.39
C PRO A 254 33.31 -50.93 -59.59
N GLY A 255 31.99 -51.04 -59.48
CA GLY A 255 31.06 -51.56 -60.46
C GLY A 255 29.98 -50.53 -60.67
N THR A 256 29.75 -50.20 -61.93
CA THR A 256 28.79 -49.21 -62.42
C THR A 256 27.43 -49.38 -61.75
N ALA A 257 27.00 -48.38 -60.98
CA ALA A 257 25.70 -48.39 -60.33
C ALA A 257 24.58 -48.40 -61.38
N GLY A 258 23.80 -49.48 -61.36
CA GLY A 258 22.62 -49.69 -62.19
C GLY A 258 22.96 -50.37 -63.51
N LEU A 259 22.86 -51.71 -63.54
CA LEU A 259 22.25 -52.52 -64.60
C LEU A 259 22.60 -54.00 -64.39
N ASN A 260 21.71 -54.76 -63.74
CA ASN A 260 21.79 -56.23 -63.80
C ASN A 260 21.40 -56.79 -65.19
N LYS A 261 21.10 -55.93 -66.17
CA LYS A 261 21.13 -56.20 -67.62
C LYS A 261 20.75 -54.93 -68.37
N GLY A 262 21.71 -54.33 -69.07
CA GLY A 262 21.47 -53.35 -70.11
C GLY A 262 22.49 -52.22 -70.10
N SER A 263 22.78 -51.68 -71.26
CA SER A 263 23.64 -50.51 -71.45
C SER A 263 22.80 -49.24 -71.30
N GLY A 264 22.67 -48.73 -70.08
CA GLY A 264 22.04 -47.45 -69.79
C GLY A 264 23.11 -46.38 -69.76
N GLY A 265 23.47 -45.87 -70.94
CA GLY A 265 24.40 -44.74 -71.05
C GLY A 265 23.83 -43.50 -70.36
N GLY A 266 24.62 -42.86 -69.51
CA GLY A 266 24.26 -41.55 -68.98
C GLY A 266 24.89 -41.17 -67.65
N SER A 267 26.22 -41.15 -67.55
CA SER A 267 26.88 -40.36 -66.50
C SER A 267 28.27 -39.93 -66.96
N LYS A 268 28.39 -38.65 -67.35
CA LYS A 268 29.69 -37.97 -67.33
C LYS A 268 30.23 -38.06 -65.89
N PRO A 269 31.55 -38.21 -65.68
CA PRO A 269 32.17 -38.42 -64.36
C PRO A 269 32.10 -37.22 -63.40
N LYS A 270 31.47 -36.11 -63.80
CA LYS A 270 31.30 -34.92 -62.97
C LYS A 270 29.81 -34.64 -62.82
N GLN A 271 29.28 -34.91 -61.64
CA GLN A 271 27.92 -34.55 -61.26
C GLN A 271 27.86 -33.02 -61.21
N GLU A 272 27.29 -32.41 -62.26
CA GLU A 272 27.08 -30.96 -62.27
C GLU A 272 26.04 -30.61 -61.19
N LYS A 273 26.37 -29.61 -60.38
CA LYS A 273 25.57 -29.12 -59.25
C LYS A 273 24.16 -28.79 -59.75
N ALA A 274 23.13 -29.36 -59.14
CA ALA A 274 21.73 -29.10 -59.51
C ALA A 274 21.45 -27.60 -59.43
N GLY A 275 21.43 -26.94 -60.59
CA GLY A 275 21.09 -25.54 -60.74
C GLY A 275 19.59 -25.36 -60.54
N GLY A 276 19.15 -25.31 -59.29
CA GLY A 276 17.80 -24.90 -58.91
C GLY A 276 17.60 -23.41 -59.17
N GLY A 277 17.45 -23.05 -60.45
CA GLY A 277 17.02 -21.72 -60.87
C GLY A 277 15.50 -21.69 -61.01
N GLY A 278 14.82 -21.08 -60.05
CA GLY A 278 13.40 -20.74 -60.16
C GLY A 278 13.18 -19.74 -61.29
N GLY A 279 12.77 -20.22 -62.46
CA GLY A 279 12.53 -19.42 -63.65
C GLY A 279 11.20 -18.66 -63.55
N GLY A 280 11.26 -17.41 -63.08
CA GLY A 280 10.15 -16.46 -63.19
C GLY A 280 10.10 -15.81 -64.58
N GLY A 281 9.52 -16.49 -65.57
CA GLY A 281 8.86 -15.93 -66.78
C GLY A 281 9.63 -15.00 -67.73
N ARG A 282 10.85 -14.57 -67.41
CA ARG A 282 11.75 -13.80 -68.27
C ARG A 282 13.12 -14.42 -68.07
N GLN A 283 13.78 -14.82 -69.15
CA GLN A 283 15.00 -15.67 -69.20
C GLN A 283 16.27 -15.03 -68.59
N GLU A 284 16.12 -14.16 -67.60
CA GLU A 284 17.22 -13.60 -66.82
C GLU A 284 17.42 -14.48 -65.58
N GLN A 285 18.51 -15.24 -65.58
CA GLN A 285 18.93 -16.05 -64.45
C GLN A 285 19.45 -15.13 -63.34
N LYS A 286 18.54 -14.62 -62.50
CA LYS A 286 18.89 -13.77 -61.35
C LYS A 286 19.35 -14.68 -60.20
N GLU A 287 20.47 -14.34 -59.58
CA GLU A 287 20.96 -15.01 -58.37
C GLU A 287 19.87 -14.97 -57.29
N ALA A 288 19.77 -16.05 -56.50
CA ALA A 288 18.79 -16.15 -55.43
C ALA A 288 18.98 -14.97 -54.47
N SER A 289 18.00 -14.07 -54.43
CA SER A 289 18.04 -12.93 -53.52
C SER A 289 17.95 -13.46 -52.10
N PHE A 290 19.07 -13.46 -51.38
CA PHE A 290 19.09 -13.60 -49.92
C PHE A 290 18.29 -12.44 -49.34
N GLY A 291 17.00 -12.69 -49.07
CA GLY A 291 16.11 -11.70 -48.49
C GLY A 291 16.68 -11.24 -47.15
N LYS A 292 17.22 -10.02 -47.12
CA LYS A 292 17.52 -9.34 -45.85
C LYS A 292 16.20 -9.21 -45.11
N THR A 293 16.11 -9.82 -43.94
CA THR A 293 15.00 -9.59 -43.02
C THR A 293 14.93 -8.09 -42.71
N PRO A 294 13.74 -7.47 -42.78
CA PRO A 294 13.60 -6.05 -42.47
C PRO A 294 14.08 -5.84 -41.03
N GLN A 295 14.95 -4.86 -40.83
CA GLN A 295 15.38 -4.46 -39.49
C GLN A 295 14.15 -3.96 -38.73
N ALA A 296 13.89 -4.54 -37.56
CA ALA A 296 12.81 -4.09 -36.69
C ALA A 296 13.07 -2.62 -36.30
N SER A 297 12.30 -1.68 -36.87
CA SER A 297 12.40 -0.28 -36.50
C SER A 297 11.81 -0.10 -35.09
N LEU A 298 12.68 0.12 -34.09
CA LEU A 298 12.28 0.42 -32.71
C LEU A 298 11.49 1.75 -32.58
N THR A 299 11.41 2.55 -33.64
CA THR A 299 10.83 3.90 -33.61
C THR A 299 9.31 3.94 -33.78
N VAL A 300 8.65 2.84 -34.17
CA VAL A 300 7.18 2.81 -34.31
C VAL A 300 6.60 1.76 -33.34
N PRO A 301 5.92 2.16 -32.26
CA PRO A 301 5.27 1.20 -31.37
C PRO A 301 4.18 0.46 -32.15
N GLN A 302 4.32 -0.86 -32.26
CA GLN A 302 3.42 -1.73 -33.04
C GLN A 302 1.98 -1.81 -32.50
N VAL A 303 1.68 -1.13 -31.39
CA VAL A 303 0.36 -1.15 -30.77
C VAL A 303 -0.01 0.27 -30.33
N VAL A 304 -0.84 0.93 -31.13
CA VAL A 304 -1.58 2.12 -30.72
C VAL A 304 -2.87 1.64 -30.09
N ALA A 305 -3.07 1.90 -28.79
CA ALA A 305 -4.29 1.52 -28.09
C ALA A 305 -5.49 2.34 -28.63
N PRO A 306 -6.69 1.74 -28.75
CA PRO A 306 -7.88 2.43 -29.20
C PRO A 306 -8.27 3.57 -28.23
N ASP A 307 -8.55 4.74 -28.82
CA ASP A 307 -8.86 5.98 -28.12
C ASP A 307 -10.21 5.88 -27.35
N PRO A 308 -10.23 6.03 -26.02
CA PRO A 308 -11.43 5.85 -25.21
C PRO A 308 -12.28 7.12 -25.21
N LYS A 309 -12.95 7.42 -26.33
CA LYS A 309 -14.06 8.37 -26.32
C LYS A 309 -15.40 7.63 -26.22
N PRO A 310 -16.19 7.84 -25.14
CA PRO A 310 -17.54 7.31 -25.08
C PRO A 310 -18.46 8.06 -26.07
N PRO A 311 -19.42 7.36 -26.69
CA PRO A 311 -20.42 8.00 -27.54
C PRO A 311 -21.30 8.95 -26.71
N ALA A 312 -21.57 10.12 -27.30
CA ALA A 312 -22.44 11.18 -26.77
C ALA A 312 -23.92 10.79 -26.81
#